data_AF-A0A9D1F0Z2-F1
#
_entry.id   AF-A0A9D1F0Z2-F1
#
_cell.length_a   1.000
_cell.length_b   1.000
_cell.length_c   1.000
_cell.angle_alpha   90.00
_cell.angle_beta   90.00
_cell.angle_gamma   90.00
#
_symmetry.space_group_name_H-M   'P 1'
#
loop_
_entity.id
_entity.type
_entity.pdbx_description
1 polymer ?
#
loop_
_entity_poly.entity_id
_entity_poly.type
_entity_poly.pdbx_seq_one_letter_code
_entity_poly.pdbx_strand_id
1 'polypeptide(L)'
;MKKLFFECNRDQRSALEGLAYRIADTAYMRERFGNDEPELKQNEKTISGLFDELDRLGVPFWVQNSVICFSENWRKYIQFGIFEPMKEKNIIL
;
A
#
# COMPACT_ATOMS: atom_id res chain seq x y z
N MET A 1 2.28 -25.23 -9.66
CA MET A 1 2.70 -23.81 -9.64
C MET A 1 3.00 -23.46 -8.18
N LYS A 2 4.21 -23.02 -7.83
CA LYS A 2 4.57 -22.71 -6.44
C LYS A 2 3.89 -21.39 -6.06
N LYS A 3 3.09 -21.37 -4.98
CA LYS A 3 2.55 -20.11 -4.43
C LYS A 3 3.73 -19.31 -3.86
N LEU A 4 3.80 -18.03 -4.23
CA LEU A 4 4.76 -17.09 -3.63
C LEU A 4 4.36 -16.85 -2.16
N PHE A 5 5.35 -16.66 -1.30
CA PHE A 5 5.19 -16.39 0.13
C PHE A 5 6.15 -15.27 0.54
N PHE A 6 5.70 -14.36 1.40
CA PHE A 6 6.52 -13.31 1.98
C PHE A 6 6.10 -13.05 3.42
N GLU A 7 7.06 -12.90 4.32
CA GLU A 7 6.83 -12.55 5.71
C GLU A 7 7.63 -11.28 6.02
N CYS A 8 6.93 -10.27 6.53
CA CYS A 8 7.50 -8.97 6.79
C CYS A 8 8.20 -8.96 8.15
N ASN A 9 9.32 -8.25 8.22
CA ASN A 9 9.79 -7.71 9.49
C ASN A 9 9.01 -6.43 9.84
N ARG A 10 9.26 -5.88 11.03
CA ARG A 10 8.56 -4.70 11.55
C ARG A 10 8.69 -3.47 10.65
N ASP A 11 9.84 -3.23 10.05
CA ASP A 11 10.10 -2.05 9.23
C ASP A 11 9.39 -2.18 7.87
N GLN A 12 9.49 -3.36 7.26
CA GLN A 12 8.77 -3.70 6.02
C GLN A 12 7.26 -3.56 6.19
N ARG A 13 6.72 -4.08 7.31
CA ARG A 13 5.32 -3.93 7.67
C ARG A 13 4.93 -2.46 7.77
N SER A 14 5.70 -1.68 8.53
CA SER A 14 5.40 -0.25 8.75
C SER A 14 5.40 0.53 7.44
N ALA A 15 6.36 0.27 6.55
CA ALA A 15 6.42 0.88 5.23
C ALA A 15 5.24 0.46 4.34
N LEU A 16 4.84 -0.82 4.37
CA LEU A 16 3.68 -1.32 3.61
C LEU A 16 2.35 -0.77 4.14
N GLU A 17 2.18 -0.62 5.45
CA GLU A 17 1.03 0.07 6.06
C GLU A 17 0.97 1.53 5.64
N GLY A 18 2.12 2.22 5.63
CA GLY A 18 2.24 3.60 5.15
C GLY A 18 1.85 3.73 3.68
N LEU A 19 2.34 2.83 2.82
CA LEU A 19 1.98 2.79 1.40
C LEU A 19 0.47 2.55 1.23
N ALA A 20 -0.07 1.56 1.93
CA ALA A 20 -1.48 1.22 1.88
C ALA A 20 -2.38 2.41 2.23
N TYR A 21 -2.03 3.13 3.31
CA TYR A 21 -2.74 4.32 3.73
C TYR A 21 -2.70 5.40 2.64
N ARG A 22 -1.52 5.72 2.11
CA ARG A 22 -1.38 6.80 1.12
C ARG A 22 -2.11 6.52 -0.18
N ILE A 23 -2.12 5.26 -0.63
CA ILE A 23 -2.89 4.84 -1.80
C ILE A 23 -4.40 4.98 -1.53
N ALA A 24 -4.89 4.51 -0.38
CA ALA A 24 -6.30 4.62 -0.04
C ALA A 24 -6.76 6.07 0.14
N ASP A 25 -5.94 6.90 0.78
CA ASP A 25 -6.18 8.33 0.96
C ASP A 25 -6.21 9.06 -0.39
N THR A 26 -5.25 8.77 -1.28
CA THR A 26 -5.23 9.30 -2.64
C THR A 26 -6.49 8.91 -3.44
N ALA A 27 -6.91 7.65 -3.36
CA ALA A 27 -8.12 7.18 -4.03
C ALA A 27 -9.39 7.85 -3.46
N TYR A 28 -9.49 8.00 -2.15
CA TYR A 28 -10.57 8.72 -1.49
C TYR A 28 -10.61 10.19 -1.92
N MET A 29 -9.47 10.88 -1.89
CA MET A 29 -9.38 12.30 -2.24
C MET A 29 -9.77 12.55 -3.70
N ARG A 30 -9.26 11.75 -4.63
CA ARG A 30 -9.63 11.85 -6.05
C ARG A 30 -11.13 11.68 -6.28
N GLU A 31 -11.77 10.76 -5.56
CA GLU A 31 -13.21 10.53 -5.66
C GLU A 31 -14.03 11.69 -5.08
N ARG A 32 -13.59 12.29 -3.97
CA ARG A 32 -14.38 13.29 -3.22
C ARG A 32 -14.16 14.73 -3.65
N PHE A 33 -12.94 15.06 -4.07
CA PHE A 33 -12.50 16.43 -4.29
C PHE A 33 -11.98 16.66 -5.72
N GLY A 34 -11.73 15.58 -6.47
CA GLY A 34 -11.19 15.66 -7.83
C GLY A 34 -9.66 15.53 -7.86
N ASN A 35 -9.07 15.72 -9.04
CA ASN A 35 -7.67 15.38 -9.30
C ASN A 35 -6.68 16.53 -9.08
N ASP A 36 -7.17 17.76 -8.89
CA ASP A 36 -6.32 18.97 -8.87
C ASP A 36 -5.99 19.46 -7.45
N GLU A 37 -6.35 18.68 -6.42
CA GLU A 37 -6.08 19.02 -5.03
C GLU A 37 -4.56 19.06 -4.75
N PRO A 38 -4.04 20.15 -4.15
CA PRO A 38 -2.62 20.28 -3.81
C PRO A 38 -2.06 19.11 -2.97
N GLU A 39 -2.87 18.57 -2.08
CA GLU A 39 -2.57 17.44 -1.21
C GLU A 39 -2.29 16.16 -1.99
N LEU A 40 -2.88 15.98 -3.19
CA LEU A 40 -2.58 14.84 -4.05
C LEU A 40 -1.13 14.86 -4.52
N LYS A 41 -0.61 16.04 -4.87
CA LYS A 41 0.82 16.19 -5.25
C LYS A 41 1.75 15.87 -4.08
N GLN A 42 1.33 16.20 -2.85
CA GLN A 42 2.09 15.85 -1.66
C GLN A 42 2.05 14.34 -1.40
N ASN A 43 0.88 13.71 -1.54
CA ASN A 43 0.74 12.27 -1.43
C ASN A 43 1.57 11.52 -2.49
N GLU A 44 1.61 12.00 -3.73
CA GLU A 44 2.46 11.42 -4.79
C GLU A 44 3.95 11.45 -4.42
N LYS A 45 4.44 12.56 -3.85
CA LYS A 45 5.82 12.66 -3.35
C LYS A 45 6.07 11.68 -2.21
N THR A 46 5.14 11.57 -1.26
CA THR A 46 5.26 10.63 -0.15
C THR A 46 5.23 9.18 -0.62
N ILE A 47 4.38 8.83 -1.57
CA ILE A 47 4.32 7.49 -2.19
C ILE A 47 5.64 7.17 -2.89
N SER A 48 6.21 8.12 -3.64
CA SER A 48 7.53 7.94 -4.26
C SER A 48 8.61 7.63 -3.23
N GLY A 49 8.64 8.38 -2.11
CA GLY A 49 9.61 8.11 -1.03
C GLY A 49 9.41 6.76 -0.34
N LEU A 50 8.16 6.28 -0.25
CA LEU A 50 7.85 4.96 0.28
C LEU A 50 8.33 3.84 -0.65
N PHE A 51 8.29 4.02 -1.97
CA PHE A 51 8.89 3.05 -2.90
C PHE A 51 10.41 2.93 -2.69
N ASP A 52 11.11 4.06 -2.58
CA ASP A 52 12.56 4.06 -2.29
C ASP A 52 12.89 3.40 -0.94
N GLU A 53 12.01 3.53 0.05
CA GLU A 53 12.13 2.85 1.34
C GLU A 53 11.89 1.35 1.22
N LEU A 54 10.82 0.93 0.56
CA LEU A 54 10.46 -0.48 0.37
C LEU A 54 11.53 -1.24 -0.43
N ASP A 55 12.11 -0.60 -1.44
CA ASP A 55 13.20 -1.18 -2.23
C ASP A 55 14.47 -1.35 -1.40
N ARG A 56 14.80 -0.36 -0.56
CA ARG A 56 15.93 -0.47 0.40
C ARG A 56 15.69 -1.57 1.45
N LEU A 57 14.45 -1.76 1.88
CA LEU A 57 14.05 -2.81 2.81
C LEU A 57 13.93 -4.20 2.14
N GLY A 58 14.16 -4.29 0.82
CA GLY A 58 14.13 -5.54 0.08
C GLY A 58 12.72 -6.13 -0.06
N VAL A 59 11.67 -5.31 0.00
CA VAL A 59 10.30 -5.77 -0.19
C VAL A 59 10.06 -6.10 -1.66
N PRO A 60 9.68 -7.34 -2.02
CA PRO A 60 9.48 -7.72 -3.41
C PRO A 60 8.39 -6.91 -4.10
N PHE A 61 8.59 -6.58 -5.37
CA PHE A 61 7.62 -5.85 -6.19
C PHE A 61 6.20 -6.43 -6.15
N TRP A 62 6.04 -7.75 -6.15
CA TRP A 62 4.73 -8.39 -6.11
C TRP A 62 3.97 -8.15 -4.79
N VAL A 63 4.69 -7.94 -3.69
CA VAL A 63 4.13 -7.58 -2.37
C VAL A 63 3.67 -6.13 -2.39
N GLN A 64 4.53 -5.22 -2.87
CA GLN A 64 4.20 -3.80 -3.02
C GLN A 64 2.94 -3.62 -3.91
N ASN A 65 2.91 -4.29 -5.06
CA ASN A 65 1.78 -4.25 -5.99
C ASN A 65 0.50 -4.87 -5.38
N SER A 66 0.63 -5.92 -4.58
CA SER A 66 -0.52 -6.53 -3.88
C SER A 66 -1.18 -5.56 -2.91
N VAL A 67 -0.38 -4.78 -2.19
CA VAL A 67 -0.86 -3.73 -1.28
C VAL A 67 -1.54 -2.60 -2.07
N ILE A 68 -0.91 -2.10 -3.14
CA ILE A 68 -1.49 -1.04 -3.98
C ILE A 68 -2.86 -1.44 -4.52
N CYS A 69 -2.95 -2.59 -5.20
CA CYS A 69 -4.20 -3.03 -5.82
C CYS A 69 -5.33 -3.22 -4.80
N PHE A 70 -5.01 -3.62 -3.57
CA PHE A 70 -6.02 -3.71 -2.52
C PHE A 70 -6.44 -2.32 -2.02
N SER A 71 -5.46 -1.46 -1.72
CA SER A 71 -5.69 -0.14 -1.13
C SER A 71 -6.37 0.86 -2.07
N GLU A 72 -6.26 0.71 -3.39
CA GLU A 72 -7.03 1.50 -4.35
C GLU A 72 -8.55 1.37 -4.11
N ASN A 73 -9.00 0.23 -3.59
CA ASN A 73 -10.35 0.10 -3.05
C ASN A 73 -10.40 0.65 -1.61
N TRP A 74 -10.36 1.98 -1.50
CA TRP A 74 -10.29 2.68 -0.22
C TRP A 74 -11.43 2.30 0.75
N ARG A 75 -12.62 1.96 0.24
CA ARG A 75 -13.75 1.51 1.07
C ARG A 75 -13.46 0.17 1.76
N LYS A 76 -12.91 -0.80 1.03
CA LYS A 76 -12.49 -2.09 1.61
C LYS A 76 -11.30 -1.91 2.55
N TYR A 77 -10.36 -1.03 2.20
CA TYR A 77 -9.24 -0.70 3.09
C TYR A 77 -9.74 -0.16 4.44
N ILE A 78 -10.68 0.79 4.46
CA ILE A 78 -11.24 1.31 5.71
C ILE A 78 -11.96 0.22 6.51
N GLN A 79 -12.65 -0.68 5.82
CA GLN A 79 -13.43 -1.74 6.49
C GLN A 79 -12.55 -2.82 7.12
N PHE A 80 -11.46 -3.22 6.46
CA PHE A 80 -10.71 -4.43 6.83
C PHE A 80 -9.25 -4.18 7.21
N GLY A 81 -8.72 -2.98 6.97
CA GLY A 81 -7.27 -2.77 6.94
C GLY A 81 -6.61 -3.66 5.89
N ILE A 82 -5.31 -3.92 6.04
CA ILE A 82 -4.53 -4.71 5.05
C ILE A 82 -4.15 -6.13 5.50
N PHE A 83 -4.29 -6.47 6.78
CA PHE A 83 -3.79 -7.73 7.34
C PHE A 83 -4.41 -8.98 6.71
N GLU A 84 -5.73 -9.14 6.84
CA GLU A 84 -6.42 -10.32 6.30
C GLU A 84 -6.32 -10.41 4.76
N PRO A 85 -6.52 -9.33 3.99
CA PRO A 85 -6.35 -9.36 2.53
C PRO A 85 -4.94 -9.75 2.07
N MET A 86 -3.89 -9.36 2.80
CA MET A 86 -2.52 -9.75 2.49
C MET A 86 -2.24 -11.20 2.87
N LYS A 87 -2.80 -11.67 3.99
CA LYS A 87 -2.68 -13.07 4.42
C LYS A 87 -3.28 -14.03 3.40
N GLU A 88 -4.42 -13.71 2.79
CA GLU A 88 -5.01 -14.48 1.68
C GLU A 88 -4.08 -14.61 0.46
N LYS A 89 -3.17 -13.64 0.28
CA LYS A 89 -2.14 -13.60 -0.76
C LYS A 89 -0.81 -14.25 -0.34
N ASN A 90 -0.76 -14.87 0.84
CA ASN A 90 0.45 -15.42 1.47
C ASN A 90 1.52 -14.36 1.77
N ILE A 91 1.06 -13.15 2.11
CA ILE A 91 1.88 -12.06 2.62
C ILE A 91 1.54 -11.89 4.10
N ILE A 92 2.50 -12.16 4.98
CA ILE A 92 2.34 -11.99 6.43
C ILE A 92 2.92 -10.63 6.79
N LEU A 93 2.04 -9.72 7.23
CA LEU A 93 2.38 -8.36 7.67
C LEU A 93 2.64 -8.31 9.18
#